data_AF-A0A964XC37-F1
#
_entry.id   AF-A0A964XC37-F1
#
_cell.length_a   1.000
_cell.length_b   1.000
_cell.length_c   1.000
_cell.angle_alpha   90.00
_cell.angle_beta   90.00
_cell.angle_gamma   90.00
#
_symmetry.space_group_name_H-M   'P 1'
#
loop_
_entity.id
_entity.type
_entity.pdbx_description
1 polymer ?
#
loop_
_entity_poly.entity_id
_entity_poly.type
_entity_poly.pdbx_seq_one_letter_code
_entity_poly.pdbx_strand_id
1 'polypeptide(L)'
;MSATAPVLAAPPEIARVGAIARPPTGDVGLLRIFGEQLAGCEVHVWQPGGDADAIAASIDALPEFAALPAAPPAGAVSLTVAARFEQALFAEITPQRVRPGVAVVWLKNADGWSAPRLANRPDIHLTSHDEAMPGERIQLFGKRLSQRVDRRSNPMLVLRERASGATHRATWGKVRGQGPLLSEGDHRKEFVLPEDLPAGAYDLFFHNGSGGAHGWSEAIPLTVLASRSLTDYEAMAWNRGGIDSDTQQFTDLTVERVPREFADGTVDARDTVQQAIDKVAAAGGGVVQLPPGIIGVTGTLSVKPGVVLRGSGKHATTITVPYGKRFVRDESLERHHNQALIHIATRAGLRDLRLEGGPGVDHLARVRNFPQPSVNVFFNRVSMDSMRRADVL
;
A
#
# COMPACT_ATOMS: atom_id res chain seq x y z
N MET A 1 45.36 38.08 2.73
CA MET A 1 44.35 38.57 1.77
C MET A 1 43.96 37.38 0.91
N SER A 2 42.87 36.70 1.26
CA SER A 2 42.34 35.60 0.44
C SER A 2 41.52 36.24 -0.67
N ALA A 3 41.98 36.15 -1.91
CA ALA A 3 41.22 36.63 -3.06
C ALA A 3 40.02 35.69 -3.25
N THR A 4 38.85 36.13 -2.82
CA THR A 4 37.58 35.50 -3.19
C THR A 4 37.51 35.52 -4.71
N ALA A 5 37.44 34.34 -5.34
CA ALA A 5 37.22 34.24 -6.78
C ALA A 5 35.98 35.06 -7.16
N PRO A 6 35.99 35.80 -8.28
CA PRO A 6 34.82 36.54 -8.72
C PRO A 6 33.69 35.53 -8.93
N VAL A 7 32.58 35.73 -8.20
CA VAL A 7 31.32 35.04 -8.49
C VAL A 7 30.99 35.35 -9.94
N LEU A 8 31.01 34.33 -10.80
CA LEU A 8 30.62 34.47 -12.21
C LEU A 8 29.22 35.09 -12.25
N ALA A 9 29.08 36.23 -12.94
CA ALA A 9 27.80 36.86 -13.19
C ALA A 9 26.92 35.89 -13.97
N ALA A 10 25.84 35.42 -13.35
CA ALA A 10 24.95 34.43 -13.90
C ALA A 10 23.56 34.52 -13.23
N PRO A 11 22.50 34.05 -13.90
CA PRO A 11 21.16 33.99 -13.33
C PRO A 11 21.11 33.06 -12.12
N PRO A 12 20.29 33.36 -11.12
CA PRO A 12 20.25 32.58 -9.88
C PRO A 12 19.77 31.15 -10.12
N GLU A 13 20.28 30.20 -9.34
CA GLU A 13 19.85 28.80 -9.40
C GLU A 13 19.02 28.43 -8.17
N ILE A 14 17.93 27.67 -8.37
CA ILE A 14 17.14 27.10 -7.28
C ILE A 14 17.34 25.58 -7.23
N ALA A 15 18.17 25.12 -6.31
CA ALA A 15 18.35 23.69 -6.04
C ALA A 15 17.10 23.08 -5.37
N ARG A 16 16.54 23.76 -4.36
CA ARG A 16 15.41 23.25 -3.59
C ARG A 16 14.55 24.36 -2.98
N VAL A 17 13.25 24.13 -2.94
CA VAL A 17 12.31 24.95 -2.19
C VAL A 17 11.75 24.13 -1.02
N GLY A 18 11.68 24.73 0.17
CA GLY A 18 11.04 24.16 1.34
C GLY A 18 9.53 24.03 1.16
N ALA A 19 8.88 23.27 2.04
CA ALA A 19 7.44 23.13 1.98
C ALA A 19 6.74 24.47 2.24
N ILE A 20 5.78 24.82 1.37
CA ILE A 20 4.86 25.94 1.60
C ILE A 20 3.72 25.40 2.46
N ALA A 21 3.82 25.58 3.78
CA ALA A 21 2.83 25.09 4.74
C ALA A 21 2.21 26.26 5.50
N ARG A 22 1.04 26.01 6.11
CA ARG A 22 0.42 27.00 6.99
C ARG A 22 1.32 27.20 8.23
N PRO A 23 1.65 28.44 8.61
CA PRO A 23 2.42 28.67 9.83
C PRO A 23 1.65 28.14 11.06
N PRO A 24 2.32 27.47 12.01
CA PRO A 24 1.66 26.88 13.18
C PRO A 24 1.13 27.94 14.17
N THR A 25 1.80 29.09 14.28
CA THR A 25 1.42 30.21 15.14
C THR A 25 1.85 31.52 14.48
N GLY A 26 0.90 32.31 13.96
CA GLY A 26 1.15 33.65 13.39
C GLY A 26 0.62 33.85 11.97
N ASP A 27 0.61 35.10 11.52
CA ASP A 27 0.13 35.52 10.19
C ASP A 27 1.20 35.41 9.10
N VAL A 28 2.48 35.27 9.49
CA VAL A 28 3.64 35.23 8.59
C VAL A 28 4.44 33.93 8.81
N GLY A 29 4.67 33.18 7.74
CA GLY A 29 5.59 32.05 7.67
C GLY A 29 6.83 32.38 6.83
N LEU A 30 7.81 31.47 6.84
CA LEU A 30 9.04 31.61 6.03
C LEU A 30 9.13 30.51 4.97
N LEU A 31 9.18 30.93 3.71
CA LEU A 31 9.57 30.09 2.59
C LEU A 31 11.10 30.00 2.54
N ARG A 32 11.61 28.78 2.59
CA ARG A 32 13.05 28.48 2.50
C ARG A 32 13.41 28.12 1.08
N ILE A 33 14.40 28.78 0.50
CA ILE A 33 14.90 28.52 -0.85
C ILE A 33 16.40 28.26 -0.74
N PHE A 34 16.86 27.14 -1.31
CA PHE A 34 18.26 26.76 -1.36
C PHE A 34 18.74 26.81 -2.81
N GLY A 35 19.94 27.32 -3.03
CA GLY A 35 20.45 27.59 -4.36
C GLY A 35 21.76 28.36 -4.36
N GLU A 36 22.11 28.92 -5.51
CA GLU A 36 23.34 29.67 -5.72
C GLU A 36 23.04 31.04 -6.33
N GLN A 37 24.00 31.96 -6.24
CA GLN A 37 23.92 33.32 -6.79
C GLN A 37 22.71 34.11 -6.25
N LEU A 38 22.41 33.91 -4.97
CA LEU A 38 21.23 34.46 -4.28
C LEU A 38 21.37 35.93 -3.87
N ALA A 39 22.55 36.52 -4.09
CA ALA A 39 22.83 37.91 -3.76
C ALA A 39 21.90 38.85 -4.56
N GLY A 40 21.26 39.79 -3.86
CA GLY A 40 20.35 40.76 -4.51
C GLY A 40 19.08 40.15 -5.10
N CYS A 41 18.79 38.86 -4.88
CA CYS A 41 17.65 38.22 -5.51
C CYS A 41 16.30 38.74 -4.99
N GLU A 42 15.38 38.97 -5.93
CA GLU A 42 13.94 39.05 -5.70
C GLU A 42 13.34 37.64 -5.73
N VAL A 43 12.25 37.43 -4.99
CA VAL A 43 11.53 36.15 -4.95
C VAL A 43 10.13 36.34 -5.52
N HIS A 44 9.77 35.53 -6.51
CA HIS A 44 8.46 35.56 -7.13
C HIS A 44 7.81 34.18 -7.04
N VAL A 45 6.54 34.15 -6.64
CA VAL A 45 5.77 32.91 -6.46
C VAL A 45 4.48 32.99 -7.25
N TRP A 46 4.17 31.94 -8.00
CA TRP A 46 2.89 31.77 -8.67
C TRP A 46 2.23 30.48 -8.21
N GLN A 47 0.92 30.53 -8.00
CA GLN A 47 0.11 29.34 -7.71
C GLN A 47 -0.81 29.12 -8.91
N PRO A 48 -0.53 28.10 -9.75
CA PRO A 48 -1.43 27.76 -10.84
C PRO A 48 -2.83 27.46 -10.28
N GLY A 49 -3.86 27.92 -11.01
CA GLY A 49 -5.25 27.77 -10.59
C GLY A 49 -5.59 26.32 -10.20
N GLY A 50 -6.31 26.16 -9.10
CA GLY A 50 -6.70 24.87 -8.54
C GLY A 50 -8.18 24.54 -8.73
N ASP A 51 -8.84 25.09 -9.74
CA ASP A 51 -10.24 24.75 -10.02
C ASP A 51 -10.33 23.29 -10.48
N ALA A 52 -11.36 22.59 -10.01
CA ALA A 52 -11.59 21.18 -10.27
C ALA A 52 -11.73 20.90 -11.78
N ASP A 53 -12.34 21.83 -12.52
CA ASP A 53 -12.54 21.72 -13.96
C ASP A 53 -11.20 21.78 -14.73
N ALA A 54 -10.29 22.66 -14.31
CA ALA A 54 -8.96 22.76 -14.92
C ALA A 54 -8.10 21.52 -14.65
N ILE A 55 -8.22 20.93 -13.45
CA ILE A 55 -7.53 19.67 -13.13
C ILE A 55 -8.14 18.53 -13.96
N ALA A 56 -9.47 18.45 -14.07
CA ALA A 56 -10.15 17.44 -14.86
C ALA A 56 -9.76 17.50 -16.34
N ALA A 57 -9.75 18.71 -16.94
CA ALA A 57 -9.33 18.92 -18.32
C ALA A 57 -7.86 18.54 -18.58
N SER A 58 -7.00 18.58 -17.55
CA SER A 58 -5.59 18.19 -17.69
C SER A 58 -5.33 16.68 -17.69
N ILE A 59 -6.33 15.85 -17.36
CA ILE A 59 -6.17 14.39 -17.31
C ILE A 59 -5.82 13.83 -18.69
N ASP A 60 -6.50 14.30 -19.73
CA ASP A 60 -6.33 13.80 -21.10
C ASP A 60 -4.94 14.10 -21.68
N ALA A 61 -4.23 15.07 -21.11
CA ALA A 61 -2.88 15.44 -21.52
C ALA A 61 -1.79 14.56 -20.89
N LEU A 62 -2.09 13.74 -19.88
CA LEU A 62 -1.07 12.89 -19.23
C LEU A 62 -0.48 11.88 -20.23
N PRO A 63 0.84 11.60 -20.17
CA PRO A 63 1.83 12.07 -19.21
C PRO A 63 2.48 13.42 -19.55
N GLU A 64 2.04 14.12 -20.58
CA GLU A 64 2.66 15.36 -21.04
C GLU A 64 2.40 16.48 -20.03
N PHE A 65 3.45 16.86 -19.30
CA PHE A 65 3.37 17.97 -18.36
C PHE A 65 3.52 19.30 -19.09
N ALA A 66 2.59 20.22 -18.85
CA ALA A 66 2.70 21.58 -19.35
C ALA A 66 4.02 22.21 -18.89
N ALA A 67 4.77 22.78 -19.84
CA ALA A 67 6.02 23.47 -19.56
C ALA A 67 5.77 24.64 -18.59
N LEU A 68 6.68 24.80 -17.63
CA LEU A 68 6.63 25.94 -16.71
C LEU A 68 7.06 27.22 -17.43
N PRO A 69 6.41 28.36 -17.18
CA PRO A 69 6.83 29.65 -17.74
C PRO A 69 8.27 29.99 -17.35
N ALA A 70 9.08 30.43 -18.32
CA ALA A 70 10.47 30.83 -18.07
C ALA A 70 10.59 32.05 -17.14
N ALA A 71 9.55 32.89 -17.08
CA ALA A 71 9.43 34.02 -16.16
C ALA A 71 8.05 34.04 -15.49
N PRO A 72 7.89 34.71 -14.33
CA PRO A 72 6.63 34.74 -13.61
C PRO A 72 5.48 35.34 -14.44
N PRO A 73 4.31 34.68 -14.51
CA PRO A 73 3.15 35.21 -15.21
C PRO A 73 2.50 36.38 -14.45
N ALA A 74 1.53 37.07 -15.07
CA ALA A 74 0.86 38.26 -14.50
C ALA A 74 0.17 38.03 -13.14
N GLY A 75 -0.16 36.79 -12.78
CA GLY A 75 -0.73 36.43 -11.48
C GLY A 75 0.28 36.04 -10.40
N ALA A 76 1.59 36.16 -10.66
CA ALA A 76 2.62 35.90 -9.67
C ALA A 76 2.74 37.03 -8.64
N VAL A 77 3.15 36.70 -7.42
CA VAL A 77 3.35 37.64 -6.32
C VAL A 77 4.82 37.70 -5.92
N SER A 78 5.34 38.91 -5.70
CA SER A 78 6.71 39.14 -5.21
C SER A 78 6.76 39.11 -3.69
N LEU A 79 7.63 38.29 -3.11
CA LEU A 79 7.74 38.13 -1.65
C LEU A 79 8.82 39.03 -1.06
N THR A 80 8.59 39.45 0.19
CA THR A 80 9.61 40.16 0.98
C THR A 80 10.68 39.17 1.41
N VAL A 81 11.95 39.50 1.17
CA VAL A 81 13.07 38.66 1.61
C VAL A 81 13.44 39.02 3.05
N ALA A 82 13.27 38.07 3.96
CA ALA A 82 13.56 38.22 5.39
C ALA A 82 15.05 38.02 5.71
N ALA A 83 15.69 37.05 5.07
CA ALA A 83 17.11 36.76 5.28
C ALA A 83 17.77 36.16 4.05
N ARG A 84 19.08 36.39 3.90
CA ARG A 84 19.91 35.87 2.81
C ARG A 84 21.21 35.33 3.38
N PHE A 85 21.62 34.20 2.85
CA PHE A 85 22.89 33.52 3.07
C PHE A 85 23.44 33.10 1.72
N GLU A 86 24.69 32.65 1.68
CA GLU A 86 25.36 32.22 0.45
C GLU A 86 24.54 31.18 -0.34
N GLN A 87 23.99 30.19 0.38
CA GLN A 87 23.26 29.07 -0.23
C GLN A 87 21.79 28.96 0.21
N ALA A 88 21.28 29.95 0.94
CA ALA A 88 19.90 29.94 1.42
C ALA A 88 19.27 31.34 1.43
N LEU A 89 18.00 31.40 1.03
CA LEU A 89 17.19 32.60 1.06
C LEU A 89 15.87 32.30 1.78
N PHE A 90 15.44 33.22 2.65
CA PHE A 90 14.21 33.13 3.41
C PHE A 90 13.28 34.26 2.98
N ALA A 91 12.09 33.92 2.50
CA ALA A 91 11.07 34.88 2.07
C ALA A 91 9.80 34.77 2.93
N GLU A 92 9.19 35.89 3.24
CA GLU A 92 7.95 35.94 4.01
C GLU A 92 6.76 35.48 3.16
N ILE A 93 5.96 34.57 3.72
CA ILE A 93 4.70 34.12 3.14
C ILE A 93 3.57 34.38 4.12
N THR A 94 2.43 34.83 3.61
CA THR A 94 1.18 34.92 4.38
C THR A 94 0.10 34.08 3.69
N PRO A 95 -0.84 33.48 4.43
CA PRO A 95 -1.91 32.67 3.84
C PRO A 95 -2.76 33.41 2.80
N GLN A 96 -2.81 34.74 2.86
CA GLN A 96 -3.54 35.60 1.92
C GLN A 96 -2.79 35.76 0.59
N ARG A 97 -1.45 35.73 0.61
CA ARG A 97 -0.60 35.92 -0.58
C ARG A 97 -0.17 34.61 -1.21
N VAL A 98 0.18 33.63 -0.37
CA VAL A 98 0.63 32.30 -0.79
C VAL A 98 -0.10 31.26 0.06
N ARG A 99 -1.02 30.53 -0.57
CA ARG A 99 -1.77 29.46 0.08
C ARG A 99 -0.88 28.21 0.21
N PRO A 100 -1.14 27.33 1.18
CA PRO A 100 -0.57 25.98 1.14
C PRO A 100 -0.90 25.29 -0.20
N GLY A 101 -0.05 24.38 -0.66
CA GLY A 101 -0.22 23.70 -1.95
C GLY A 101 0.90 23.97 -2.95
N VAL A 102 0.73 23.43 -4.17
CA VAL A 102 1.69 23.54 -5.27
C VAL A 102 1.89 24.99 -5.68
N ALA A 103 3.14 25.37 -5.88
CA ALA A 103 3.52 26.68 -6.36
C ALA A 103 4.76 26.58 -7.25
N VAL A 104 4.95 27.57 -8.10
CA VAL A 104 6.15 27.76 -8.92
C VAL A 104 6.90 28.96 -8.37
N VAL A 105 8.20 28.81 -8.18
CA VAL A 105 9.08 29.83 -7.60
C VAL A 105 10.15 30.22 -8.61
N TRP A 106 10.38 31.52 -8.72
CA TRP A 106 11.49 32.10 -9.47
C TRP A 106 12.30 33.03 -8.58
N LEU A 107 13.60 33.11 -8.86
CA LEU A 107 14.47 34.15 -8.36
C LEU A 107 14.87 35.08 -9.51
N LYS A 108 15.10 36.35 -9.21
CA LYS A 108 15.59 37.34 -10.18
C LYS A 108 16.78 38.10 -9.60
N ASN A 109 17.89 38.15 -10.33
CA ASN A 109 19.01 39.06 -10.05
C ASN A 109 19.27 39.95 -11.28
N ALA A 110 20.42 40.63 -11.30
CA ALA A 110 20.82 41.50 -12.41
C ALA A 110 21.06 40.73 -13.73
N ASP A 111 21.46 39.46 -13.65
CA ASP A 111 21.82 38.63 -14.79
C ASP A 111 20.63 37.87 -15.37
N GLY A 112 19.51 37.78 -14.64
CA GLY A 112 18.25 37.31 -15.17
C GLY A 112 17.37 36.54 -14.19
N TRP A 113 16.49 35.73 -14.76
CA TRP A 113 15.59 34.84 -14.03
C TRP A 113 16.23 33.47 -13.82
N SER A 114 15.96 32.86 -12.66
CA SER A 114 16.19 31.43 -12.47
C SER A 114 15.28 30.61 -13.38
N ALA A 115 15.67 29.36 -13.63
CA ALA A 115 14.70 28.36 -14.07
C ALA A 115 13.54 28.26 -13.05
N PRO A 116 12.29 28.03 -13.50
CA PRO A 116 11.15 27.84 -12.61
C PRO A 116 11.32 26.60 -11.74
N ARG A 117 11.00 26.71 -10.43
CA ARG A 117 11.04 25.57 -9.50
C ARG A 117 9.68 25.28 -8.90
N LEU A 118 9.18 24.06 -9.11
CA LEU A 118 7.96 23.57 -8.45
C LEU A 118 8.21 23.24 -6.98
N ALA A 119 7.43 23.86 -6.11
CA ALA A 119 7.30 23.54 -4.71
C ALA A 119 6.02 22.72 -4.47
N ASN A 120 6.01 21.89 -3.43
CA ASN A 120 4.83 21.15 -2.97
C ASN A 120 4.15 20.18 -3.96
N ARG A 121 4.70 19.95 -5.15
CA ARG A 121 4.24 18.89 -6.08
C ARG A 121 4.26 17.53 -5.37
N PRO A 122 3.17 16.73 -5.44
CA PRO A 122 3.16 15.39 -4.88
C PRO A 122 4.29 14.54 -5.42
N ASP A 123 4.84 13.72 -4.54
CA ASP A 123 5.99 12.88 -4.83
C ASP A 123 5.69 11.50 -4.25
N ILE A 124 5.30 10.58 -5.13
CA ILE A 124 4.97 9.20 -4.80
C ILE A 124 6.27 8.41 -4.86
N HIS A 125 6.58 7.67 -3.80
CA HIS A 125 7.78 6.85 -3.72
C HIS A 125 7.49 5.38 -4.01
N LEU A 126 6.33 4.89 -3.57
CA LEU A 126 5.92 3.51 -3.79
C LEU A 126 4.39 3.34 -3.63
N THR A 127 3.89 2.23 -4.14
CA THR A 127 2.54 1.72 -3.91
C THR A 127 2.58 0.51 -2.97
N SER A 128 1.45 0.15 -2.35
CA SER A 128 1.37 -1.06 -1.51
C SER A 128 1.75 -2.33 -2.28
N HIS A 129 1.48 -2.36 -3.58
CA HIS A 129 1.86 -3.41 -4.53
C HIS A 129 2.04 -2.83 -5.93
N ASP A 130 2.81 -3.52 -6.74
CA ASP A 130 3.03 -3.29 -8.17
C ASP A 130 2.03 -4.06 -9.06
N GLU A 131 1.26 -4.97 -8.48
CA GLU A 131 0.16 -5.69 -9.13
C GLU A 131 -1.16 -5.52 -8.38
N ALA A 132 -2.26 -5.35 -9.10
CA ALA A 132 -3.61 -5.31 -8.52
C ALA A 132 -4.64 -5.93 -9.47
N MET A 133 -5.81 -6.30 -8.95
CA MET A 133 -6.99 -6.63 -9.76
C MET A 133 -8.01 -5.49 -9.74
N PRO A 134 -8.98 -5.46 -10.67
CA PRO A 134 -10.08 -4.50 -10.63
C PRO A 134 -10.84 -4.54 -9.29
N GLY A 135 -11.29 -3.38 -8.81
CA GLY A 135 -11.95 -3.23 -7.51
C GLY A 135 -11.04 -3.36 -6.27
N GLU A 136 -9.77 -3.75 -6.44
CA GLU A 136 -8.83 -3.79 -5.30
C GLU A 136 -8.40 -2.41 -4.85
N ARG A 137 -7.92 -2.32 -3.61
CA ARG A 137 -7.36 -1.11 -3.03
C ARG A 137 -5.88 -1.03 -3.30
N ILE A 138 -5.44 0.20 -3.49
CA ILE A 138 -4.03 0.56 -3.59
C ILE A 138 -3.71 1.68 -2.60
N GLN A 139 -2.59 1.55 -1.91
CA GLN A 139 -2.07 2.60 -1.05
C GLN A 139 -0.87 3.25 -1.73
N LEU A 140 -0.84 4.58 -1.73
CA LEU A 140 0.25 5.40 -2.23
C LEU A 140 1.03 5.90 -1.02
N PHE A 141 2.35 5.80 -1.08
CA PHE A 141 3.25 6.30 -0.05
C PHE A 141 4.20 7.34 -0.63
N GLY A 142 4.43 8.43 0.10
CA GLY A 142 5.26 9.50 -0.42
C GLY A 142 5.27 10.76 0.43
N LYS A 143 5.42 11.91 -0.22
CA LYS A 143 5.43 13.23 0.41
C LYS A 143 4.43 14.16 -0.27
N ARG A 144 3.87 15.07 0.53
CA ARG A 144 2.96 16.14 0.06
C ARG A 144 1.65 15.59 -0.51
N LEU A 145 1.20 14.45 0.03
CA LEU A 145 -0.01 13.77 -0.40
C LEU A 145 -1.29 14.41 0.17
N SER A 146 -1.18 15.19 1.25
CA SER A 146 -2.25 16.07 1.72
C SER A 146 -1.80 17.52 1.67
N GLN A 147 -2.71 18.36 1.20
CA GLN A 147 -2.67 19.79 1.37
C GLN A 147 -4.12 20.18 1.67
N ARG A 148 -4.46 20.43 2.93
CA ARG A 148 -5.78 20.98 3.29
C ARG A 148 -5.80 22.46 2.91
N VAL A 149 -5.84 22.73 1.60
CA VAL A 149 -5.91 24.11 1.08
C VAL A 149 -7.33 24.65 1.28
N ASP A 150 -8.35 23.79 1.13
CA ASP A 150 -9.75 24.07 1.45
C ASP A 150 -10.54 22.76 1.68
N ARG A 151 -11.86 22.87 1.96
CA ARG A 151 -12.77 21.71 2.07
C ARG A 151 -13.13 21.08 0.71
N ARG A 152 -12.61 21.59 -0.41
CA ARG A 152 -12.99 21.23 -1.80
C ARG A 152 -11.87 20.53 -2.58
N SER A 153 -10.62 20.63 -2.13
CA SER A 153 -9.44 19.99 -2.72
C SER A 153 -9.43 18.51 -2.35
N ASN A 154 -10.05 17.70 -3.21
CA ASN A 154 -10.06 16.24 -3.07
C ASN A 154 -8.83 15.65 -3.79
N PRO A 155 -8.06 14.76 -3.11
CA PRO A 155 -6.99 14.04 -3.78
C PRO A 155 -7.56 13.17 -4.89
N MET A 156 -6.81 13.03 -5.98
CA MET A 156 -7.19 12.26 -7.14
C MET A 156 -6.07 11.33 -7.57
N LEU A 157 -6.45 10.12 -7.96
CA LEU A 157 -5.56 9.14 -8.60
C LEU A 157 -6.15 8.80 -9.96
N VAL A 158 -5.34 8.96 -11.00
CA VAL A 158 -5.65 8.57 -12.38
C VAL A 158 -4.70 7.46 -12.78
N LEU A 159 -5.25 6.45 -13.44
CA LEU A 159 -4.53 5.39 -14.10
C LEU A 159 -4.60 5.62 -15.60
N ARG A 160 -3.46 5.64 -16.28
CA ARG A 160 -3.39 5.70 -17.74
C ARG A 160 -2.90 4.37 -18.27
N GLU A 161 -3.70 3.71 -19.09
CA GLU A 161 -3.30 2.47 -19.74
C GLU A 161 -2.17 2.75 -20.74
N ARG A 162 -1.06 2.01 -20.64
CA ARG A 162 0.11 2.23 -21.53
C ARG A 162 -0.17 1.85 -22.97
N ALA A 163 -1.06 0.89 -23.21
CA ALA A 163 -1.36 0.39 -24.54
C ALA A 163 -2.27 1.33 -25.35
N SER A 164 -3.37 1.79 -24.76
CA SER A 164 -4.36 2.62 -25.45
C SER A 164 -4.24 4.12 -25.13
N GLY A 165 -3.60 4.48 -24.02
CA GLY A 165 -3.64 5.83 -23.46
C GLY A 165 -4.93 6.15 -22.71
N ALA A 166 -5.88 5.21 -22.60
CA ALA A 166 -7.14 5.41 -21.88
C ALA A 166 -6.89 5.74 -20.41
N THR A 167 -7.65 6.71 -19.88
CA THR A 167 -7.53 7.14 -18.49
C THR A 167 -8.72 6.66 -17.67
N HIS A 168 -8.43 6.14 -16.48
CA HIS A 168 -9.41 5.66 -15.52
C HIS A 168 -9.18 6.36 -14.18
N ARG A 169 -10.27 6.74 -13.50
CA ARG A 169 -10.18 7.42 -12.21
C ARG A 169 -10.46 6.45 -11.08
N ALA A 170 -9.52 6.33 -10.14
CA ALA A 170 -9.74 5.56 -8.94
C ALA A 170 -10.65 6.32 -7.96
N THR A 171 -11.44 5.58 -7.18
CA THR A 171 -12.30 6.17 -6.16
C THR A 171 -11.52 6.38 -4.89
N TRP A 172 -11.57 7.58 -4.31
CA TRP A 172 -10.96 7.83 -3.02
C TRP A 172 -11.75 7.11 -1.92
N GLY A 173 -11.17 6.06 -1.34
CA GLY A 173 -11.81 5.24 -0.30
C GLY A 173 -11.31 5.63 1.09
N LYS A 174 -12.20 6.11 1.96
CA LYS A 174 -11.92 6.13 3.42
C LYS A 174 -12.19 4.73 3.98
N VAL A 175 -11.28 4.21 4.78
CA VAL A 175 -11.57 3.06 5.64
C VAL A 175 -12.77 3.43 6.54
N ARG A 176 -13.86 2.66 6.49
CA ARG A 176 -14.90 2.73 7.51
C ARG A 176 -14.27 2.30 8.85
N GLY A 177 -14.32 3.17 9.86
CA GLY A 177 -13.96 2.83 11.24
C GLY A 177 -12.52 3.13 11.70
N GLN A 178 -11.63 3.58 10.80
CA GLN A 178 -10.33 4.13 11.20
C GLN A 178 -10.40 5.66 11.04
N GLY A 179 -10.52 6.38 12.16
CA GLY A 179 -10.37 7.84 12.14
C GLY A 179 -8.99 8.19 11.56
N PRO A 180 -8.85 9.31 10.82
CA PRO A 180 -7.56 9.67 10.24
C PRO A 180 -6.55 9.88 11.37
N LEU A 181 -5.53 9.02 11.46
CA LEU A 181 -4.34 9.35 12.22
C LEU A 181 -3.74 10.60 11.55
N LEU A 182 -3.60 11.69 12.32
CA LEU A 182 -3.24 13.01 11.80
C LEU A 182 -1.91 13.02 11.02
N SER A 183 -1.04 12.04 11.24
CA SER A 183 0.26 11.86 10.55
C SER A 183 0.19 11.05 9.25
N GLU A 184 -0.89 10.29 8.99
CA GLU A 184 -0.99 9.46 7.78
C GLU A 184 -1.30 10.29 6.53
N GLY A 185 -2.01 11.42 6.68
CA GLY A 185 -2.52 12.18 5.54
C GLY A 185 -1.44 12.68 4.58
N ASP A 186 -0.30 13.14 5.08
CA ASP A 186 0.78 13.73 4.26
C ASP A 186 1.63 12.69 3.54
N HIS A 187 1.61 11.44 4.03
CA HIS A 187 2.52 10.38 3.62
C HIS A 187 1.86 9.13 3.06
N ARG A 188 0.55 8.98 3.24
CA ARG A 188 -0.22 7.83 2.75
C ARG A 188 -1.58 8.26 2.20
N LYS A 189 -1.97 7.71 1.06
CA LYS A 189 -3.34 7.79 0.51
C LYS A 189 -3.82 6.42 0.05
N GLU A 190 -5.12 6.17 0.18
CA GLU A 190 -5.74 4.91 -0.21
C GLU A 190 -6.82 5.17 -1.25
N PHE A 191 -6.84 4.37 -2.30
CA PHE A 191 -7.80 4.44 -3.40
C PHE A 191 -8.31 3.05 -3.73
N VAL A 192 -9.51 2.98 -4.30
CA VAL A 192 -10.12 1.77 -4.86
C VAL A 192 -10.05 1.87 -6.38
N LEU A 193 -9.48 0.86 -7.03
CA LEU A 193 -9.44 0.77 -8.48
C LEU A 193 -10.85 0.55 -9.04
N PRO A 194 -11.16 1.03 -10.27
CA PRO A 194 -12.42 0.70 -10.93
C PRO A 194 -12.64 -0.81 -11.04
N GLU A 195 -13.91 -1.25 -10.94
CA GLU A 195 -14.28 -2.67 -11.03
C GLU A 195 -14.19 -3.23 -12.45
N ASP A 196 -14.29 -2.36 -13.45
CA ASP A 196 -14.26 -2.65 -14.88
C ASP A 196 -12.90 -2.37 -15.53
N LEU A 197 -11.85 -2.19 -14.72
CA LEU A 197 -10.51 -1.83 -15.20
C LEU A 197 -9.92 -2.97 -16.07
N PRO A 198 -9.56 -2.72 -17.35
CA PRO A 198 -8.95 -3.75 -18.18
C PRO A 198 -7.60 -4.23 -17.63
N ALA A 199 -7.29 -5.50 -17.83
CA ALA A 199 -5.97 -6.03 -17.51
C ALA A 199 -4.91 -5.42 -18.44
N GLY A 200 -3.77 -5.02 -17.88
CA GLY A 200 -2.73 -4.33 -18.64
C GLY A 200 -1.73 -3.60 -17.77
N ALA A 201 -0.78 -2.90 -18.40
CA ALA A 201 0.19 -2.06 -17.73
C ALA A 201 -0.30 -0.61 -17.69
N TYR A 202 -0.20 0.03 -16.53
CA TYR A 202 -0.70 1.37 -16.27
C TYR A 202 0.39 2.27 -15.66
N ASP A 203 0.26 3.56 -15.93
CA ASP A 203 0.96 4.62 -15.23
C ASP A 203 -0.01 5.35 -14.29
N LEU A 204 0.37 5.48 -13.03
CA LEU A 204 -0.44 6.12 -12.00
C LEU A 204 0.03 7.54 -11.76
N PHE A 205 -0.92 8.48 -11.81
CA PHE A 205 -0.69 9.90 -11.55
C PHE A 205 -1.55 10.34 -10.37
N PHE A 206 -0.92 10.96 -9.38
CA PHE A 206 -1.60 11.50 -8.21
C PHE A 206 -1.62 13.02 -8.23
N HIS A 207 -2.76 13.59 -7.85
CA HIS A 207 -2.95 15.02 -7.67
C HIS A 207 -3.44 15.30 -6.25
N ASN A 208 -2.76 16.18 -5.50
CA ASN A 208 -3.16 16.52 -4.12
C ASN A 208 -4.28 17.58 -4.03
N GLY A 209 -4.80 18.03 -5.17
CA GLY A 209 -5.88 19.03 -5.25
C GLY A 209 -5.38 20.47 -5.42
N SER A 210 -4.09 20.70 -5.66
CA SER A 210 -3.52 22.03 -5.89
C SER A 210 -2.52 22.05 -7.06
N GLY A 211 -2.38 23.19 -7.75
CA GLY A 211 -1.38 23.38 -8.80
C GLY A 211 -1.85 23.17 -10.23
N GLY A 212 -3.16 22.97 -10.45
CA GLY A 212 -3.73 22.73 -11.78
C GLY A 212 -3.00 21.63 -12.54
N ALA A 213 -2.76 21.81 -13.83
CA ALA A 213 -2.02 20.86 -14.65
C ALA A 213 -0.57 20.58 -14.18
N HIS A 214 0.04 21.48 -13.38
CA HIS A 214 1.40 21.29 -12.85
C HIS A 214 1.42 20.55 -11.50
N GLY A 215 0.25 20.20 -10.96
CA GLY A 215 0.09 19.55 -9.66
C GLY A 215 0.17 18.03 -9.68
N TRP A 216 0.29 17.42 -10.87
CA TRP A 216 0.42 15.97 -11.02
C TRP A 216 1.79 15.46 -10.57
N SER A 217 1.79 14.31 -9.89
CA SER A 217 3.02 13.55 -9.61
C SER A 217 3.66 13.03 -10.89
N GLU A 218 4.88 12.52 -10.77
CA GLU A 218 5.42 11.61 -11.78
C GLU A 218 4.61 10.31 -11.79
N ALA A 219 4.73 9.58 -12.89
CA ALA A 219 4.12 8.27 -13.07
C ALA A 219 4.77 7.24 -12.15
N ILE A 220 3.95 6.39 -11.53
CA ILE A 220 4.40 5.14 -10.91
C ILE A 220 3.73 3.95 -11.62
N PRO A 221 4.46 2.88 -11.97
CA PRO A 221 3.87 1.75 -12.70
C PRO A 221 2.91 0.94 -11.82
N LEU A 222 1.90 0.35 -12.46
CA LEU A 222 1.05 -0.70 -11.91
C LEU A 222 0.68 -1.70 -13.00
N THR A 223 0.69 -2.98 -12.67
CA THR A 223 0.12 -4.03 -13.53
C THR A 223 -1.26 -4.41 -13.01
N VAL A 224 -2.28 -4.29 -13.86
CA VAL A 224 -3.63 -4.75 -13.57
C VAL A 224 -3.79 -6.16 -14.14
N LEU A 225 -4.12 -7.11 -13.27
CA LEU A 225 -4.30 -8.51 -13.62
C LEU A 225 -5.78 -8.82 -13.86
N ALA A 226 -6.07 -9.61 -14.89
CA ALA A 226 -7.43 -10.12 -15.14
C ALA A 226 -7.89 -11.09 -14.05
N SER A 227 -6.96 -11.88 -13.52
CA SER A 227 -7.21 -12.90 -12.50
C SER A 227 -5.93 -13.25 -11.75
N ARG A 228 -6.07 -13.82 -10.56
CA ARG A 228 -4.99 -14.40 -9.76
C ARG A 228 -5.31 -15.85 -9.41
N SER A 229 -4.29 -16.64 -9.07
CA SER A 229 -4.53 -17.94 -8.43
C SER A 229 -5.25 -17.73 -7.08
N LEU A 230 -6.00 -18.74 -6.61
CA LEU A 230 -6.67 -18.68 -5.30
C LEU A 230 -5.72 -18.27 -4.18
N THR A 231 -4.50 -18.82 -4.17
CA THR A 231 -3.54 -18.58 -3.10
C THR A 231 -2.94 -17.18 -3.14
N ASP A 232 -2.75 -16.61 -4.33
CA ASP A 232 -2.26 -15.23 -4.47
C ASP A 232 -3.38 -14.24 -4.13
N TYR A 233 -4.60 -14.56 -4.54
CA TYR A 233 -5.80 -13.81 -4.18
C TYR A 233 -5.99 -13.74 -2.66
N GLU A 234 -5.84 -14.87 -1.97
CA GLU A 234 -5.94 -14.97 -0.51
C GLU A 234 -4.76 -14.29 0.19
N ALA A 235 -3.52 -14.46 -0.28
CA ALA A 235 -2.36 -13.77 0.27
C ALA A 235 -2.52 -12.24 0.22
N MET A 236 -3.22 -11.73 -0.79
CA MET A 236 -3.52 -10.31 -0.99
C MET A 236 -4.87 -9.86 -0.39
N ALA A 237 -5.48 -10.62 0.53
CA ALA A 237 -6.80 -10.30 1.09
C ALA A 237 -6.91 -8.91 1.74
N TRP A 238 -5.78 -8.36 2.20
CA TRP A 238 -5.72 -7.02 2.76
C TRP A 238 -6.00 -5.91 1.73
N ASN A 239 -5.76 -6.15 0.43
CA ASN A 239 -6.09 -5.21 -0.65
C ASN A 239 -7.59 -4.99 -0.81
N ARG A 240 -8.44 -5.85 -0.25
CA ARG A 240 -9.90 -5.76 -0.41
C ARG A 240 -10.59 -5.22 0.85
N GLY A 241 -9.81 -4.73 1.82
CA GLY A 241 -10.36 -3.92 2.90
C GLY A 241 -10.91 -4.64 4.10
N GLY A 242 -10.47 -5.87 4.30
CA GLY A 242 -10.98 -6.78 5.29
C GLY A 242 -11.04 -8.17 4.68
N ILE A 243 -10.75 -9.17 5.50
CA ILE A 243 -10.66 -10.59 5.12
C ILE A 243 -12.07 -11.18 4.88
N ASP A 244 -13.09 -10.34 4.66
CA ASP A 244 -14.46 -10.74 4.31
C ASP A 244 -14.68 -10.87 2.81
N SER A 245 -13.62 -10.81 1.98
CA SER A 245 -13.75 -11.12 0.55
C SER A 245 -14.18 -12.58 0.40
N ASP A 246 -15.43 -12.77 0.03
CA ASP A 246 -16.01 -14.07 -0.24
C ASP A 246 -15.34 -14.64 -1.49
N THR A 247 -15.06 -15.94 -1.51
CA THR A 247 -14.40 -16.63 -2.64
C THR A 247 -15.29 -16.68 -3.90
N GLN A 248 -16.37 -15.91 -3.94
CA GLN A 248 -17.35 -15.79 -5.02
C GLN A 248 -16.74 -15.40 -6.37
N GLN A 249 -15.52 -14.85 -6.38
CA GLN A 249 -14.80 -14.52 -7.62
C GLN A 249 -14.34 -15.76 -8.40
N PHE A 250 -14.30 -16.94 -7.77
CA PHE A 250 -13.93 -18.17 -8.45
C PHE A 250 -15.16 -19.08 -8.61
N THR A 251 -15.60 -19.28 -9.86
CA THR A 251 -16.75 -20.12 -10.20
C THR A 251 -16.42 -21.62 -10.20
N ASP A 252 -15.17 -21.99 -10.48
CA ASP A 252 -14.74 -23.37 -10.72
C ASP A 252 -13.72 -23.88 -9.68
N LEU A 253 -13.91 -23.52 -8.40
CA LEU A 253 -13.05 -24.06 -7.34
C LEU A 253 -13.43 -25.49 -6.96
N THR A 254 -12.42 -26.35 -6.85
CA THR A 254 -12.57 -27.61 -6.13
C THR A 254 -12.77 -27.31 -4.65
N VAL A 255 -13.95 -27.65 -4.10
CA VAL A 255 -14.26 -27.51 -2.68
C VAL A 255 -14.55 -28.86 -2.08
N GLU A 256 -13.67 -29.32 -1.20
CA GLU A 256 -13.90 -30.54 -0.41
C GLU A 256 -14.33 -30.16 1.00
N ARG A 257 -15.44 -30.73 1.48
CA ARG A 257 -16.00 -30.44 2.81
C ARG A 257 -15.72 -31.61 3.73
N VAL A 258 -15.04 -31.34 4.84
CA VAL A 258 -14.86 -32.33 5.90
C VAL A 258 -16.19 -32.52 6.63
N PRO A 259 -16.68 -33.76 6.81
CA PRO A 259 -17.96 -34.00 7.47
C PRO A 259 -17.98 -33.51 8.93
N ARG A 260 -19.16 -33.07 9.40
CA ARG A 260 -19.33 -32.43 10.72
C ARG A 260 -19.08 -33.38 11.89
N GLU A 261 -19.24 -34.68 11.69
CA GLU A 261 -19.00 -35.72 12.70
C GLU A 261 -17.53 -35.80 13.14
N PHE A 262 -16.61 -35.28 12.31
CA PHE A 262 -15.19 -35.19 12.65
C PHE A 262 -14.82 -33.93 13.46
N ALA A 263 -15.82 -33.14 13.86
CA ALA A 263 -15.67 -31.86 14.57
C ALA A 263 -16.11 -31.91 16.04
N ASP A 264 -16.10 -33.10 16.64
CA ASP A 264 -16.52 -33.35 18.01
C ASP A 264 -15.40 -33.24 19.05
N GLY A 265 -14.14 -33.17 18.61
CA GLY A 265 -12.93 -33.11 19.44
C GLY A 265 -12.50 -34.45 20.05
N THR A 266 -13.15 -35.56 19.72
CA THR A 266 -12.86 -36.90 20.27
C THR A 266 -12.40 -37.87 19.19
N VAL A 267 -13.02 -37.80 18.00
CA VAL A 267 -12.62 -38.59 16.84
C VAL A 267 -11.32 -38.03 16.27
N ASP A 268 -10.43 -38.93 15.87
CA ASP A 268 -9.24 -38.53 15.13
C ASP A 268 -9.59 -38.33 13.66
N ALA A 269 -9.62 -37.07 13.23
CA ALA A 269 -9.96 -36.63 11.90
C ALA A 269 -8.77 -36.57 10.95
N ARG A 270 -7.56 -36.98 11.40
CA ARG A 270 -6.31 -36.77 10.67
C ARG A 270 -6.38 -37.28 9.23
N ASP A 271 -6.76 -38.54 9.02
CA ASP A 271 -6.75 -39.12 7.68
C ASP A 271 -7.84 -38.55 6.78
N THR A 272 -9.03 -38.31 7.32
CA THR A 272 -10.13 -37.65 6.59
C THR A 272 -9.72 -36.27 6.08
N VAL A 273 -9.13 -35.45 6.94
CA VAL A 273 -8.70 -34.10 6.56
C VAL A 273 -7.54 -34.15 5.55
N GLN A 274 -6.59 -35.08 5.72
CA GLN A 274 -5.48 -35.21 4.77
C GLN A 274 -5.94 -35.72 3.40
N GLN A 275 -6.84 -36.69 3.35
CA GLN A 275 -7.42 -37.16 2.08
C GLN A 275 -8.16 -36.04 1.36
N ALA A 276 -8.88 -35.20 2.09
CA ALA A 276 -9.52 -34.01 1.52
C ALA A 276 -8.49 -33.03 0.93
N ILE A 277 -7.40 -32.78 1.64
CA ILE A 277 -6.28 -31.96 1.15
C ILE A 277 -5.66 -32.57 -0.10
N ASP A 278 -5.36 -33.87 -0.09
CA ASP A 278 -4.70 -34.55 -1.21
C ASP A 278 -5.61 -34.59 -2.45
N LYS A 279 -6.92 -34.78 -2.27
CA LYS A 279 -7.91 -34.72 -3.35
C LYS A 279 -7.98 -33.33 -3.99
N VAL A 280 -8.07 -32.27 -3.17
CA VAL A 280 -8.07 -30.89 -3.66
C VAL A 280 -6.77 -30.54 -4.37
N ALA A 281 -5.63 -30.97 -3.82
CA ALA A 281 -4.33 -30.77 -4.44
C ALA A 281 -4.20 -31.50 -5.78
N ALA A 282 -4.66 -32.73 -5.87
CA ALA A 282 -4.66 -33.53 -7.11
C ALA A 282 -5.55 -32.91 -8.20
N ALA A 283 -6.60 -32.18 -7.82
CA ALA A 283 -7.45 -31.41 -8.73
C ALA A 283 -6.84 -30.07 -9.18
N GLY A 284 -5.60 -29.76 -8.80
CA GLY A 284 -4.90 -28.52 -9.16
C GLY A 284 -5.03 -27.39 -8.14
N GLY A 285 -5.67 -27.63 -7.00
CA GLY A 285 -5.85 -26.66 -5.93
C GLY A 285 -7.32 -26.31 -5.68
N GLY A 286 -7.57 -25.58 -4.60
CA GLY A 286 -8.91 -25.24 -4.15
C GLY A 286 -9.01 -25.10 -2.63
N VAL A 287 -10.21 -25.34 -2.11
CA VAL A 287 -10.53 -25.12 -0.70
C VAL A 287 -10.89 -26.45 -0.02
N VAL A 288 -10.24 -26.74 1.10
CA VAL A 288 -10.72 -27.73 2.06
C VAL A 288 -11.48 -27.00 3.16
N GLN A 289 -12.80 -27.19 3.20
CA GLN A 289 -13.67 -26.54 4.16
C GLN A 289 -13.84 -27.42 5.40
N LEU A 290 -13.43 -26.87 6.54
CA LEU A 290 -13.63 -27.46 7.85
C LEU A 290 -14.94 -26.93 8.48
N PRO A 291 -15.74 -27.82 9.10
CA PRO A 291 -16.95 -27.45 9.81
C PRO A 291 -16.63 -26.67 11.10
N PRO A 292 -17.62 -26.00 11.72
CA PRO A 292 -17.47 -25.48 13.07
C PRO A 292 -17.34 -26.66 14.07
N GLY A 293 -16.54 -26.49 15.11
CA GLY A 293 -16.26 -27.50 16.12
C GLY A 293 -14.76 -27.68 16.38
N ILE A 294 -14.42 -28.80 17.03
CA ILE A 294 -13.05 -29.18 17.35
C ILE A 294 -12.64 -30.32 16.44
N ILE A 295 -11.73 -30.06 15.52
CA ILE A 295 -11.11 -31.06 14.65
C ILE A 295 -9.90 -31.63 15.39
N GLY A 296 -10.06 -32.83 15.94
CA GLY A 296 -8.99 -33.55 16.60
C GLY A 296 -8.08 -34.24 15.58
N VAL A 297 -6.76 -34.02 15.64
CA VAL A 297 -5.78 -34.75 14.83
C VAL A 297 -4.63 -35.29 15.68
N THR A 298 -4.28 -36.56 15.52
CA THR A 298 -3.12 -37.15 16.21
C THR A 298 -1.83 -37.09 15.40
N GLY A 299 -1.84 -36.59 14.17
CA GLY A 299 -0.65 -36.51 13.31
C GLY A 299 -0.58 -35.21 12.52
N THR A 300 0.58 -34.94 11.93
CA THR A 300 0.82 -33.70 11.17
C THR A 300 -0.04 -33.64 9.92
N LEU A 301 -0.85 -32.59 9.77
CA LEU A 301 -1.53 -32.29 8.51
C LEU A 301 -0.55 -31.60 7.56
N SER A 302 -0.50 -32.02 6.30
CA SER A 302 0.33 -31.41 5.26
C SER A 302 -0.54 -30.69 4.25
N VAL A 303 -0.68 -29.36 4.39
CA VAL A 303 -1.39 -28.51 3.43
C VAL A 303 -0.52 -28.34 2.19
N LYS A 304 -1.00 -28.90 1.07
CA LYS A 304 -0.28 -28.99 -0.20
C LYS A 304 -0.37 -27.68 -1.01
N PRO A 305 0.52 -27.47 -2.00
CA PRO A 305 0.43 -26.31 -2.89
C PRO A 305 -0.94 -26.21 -3.58
N GLY A 306 -1.43 -24.99 -3.75
CA GLY A 306 -2.74 -24.68 -4.31
C GLY A 306 -3.91 -24.84 -3.33
N VAL A 307 -3.67 -25.36 -2.11
CA VAL A 307 -4.74 -25.65 -1.14
C VAL A 307 -4.87 -24.55 -0.09
N VAL A 308 -6.11 -24.13 0.13
CA VAL A 308 -6.51 -23.29 1.26
C VAL A 308 -7.31 -24.13 2.25
N LEU A 309 -6.78 -24.30 3.47
CA LEU A 309 -7.50 -24.95 4.55
C LEU A 309 -8.33 -23.88 5.29
N ARG A 310 -9.66 -23.95 5.13
CA ARG A 310 -10.59 -22.91 5.58
C ARG A 310 -11.53 -23.44 6.65
N GLY A 311 -11.55 -22.83 7.84
CA GLY A 311 -12.56 -23.09 8.86
C GLY A 311 -13.82 -22.26 8.70
N SER A 312 -14.71 -22.36 9.68
CA SER A 312 -15.97 -21.59 9.73
C SER A 312 -15.83 -20.29 10.54
N GLY A 313 -14.61 -19.93 10.95
CA GLY A 313 -14.27 -18.74 11.71
C GLY A 313 -13.21 -19.07 12.76
N LYS A 314 -12.32 -18.10 13.08
CA LYS A 314 -11.23 -18.30 14.06
C LYS A 314 -11.67 -18.63 15.48
N HIS A 315 -12.96 -18.44 15.78
CA HIS A 315 -13.60 -18.80 17.05
C HIS A 315 -14.61 -19.94 16.89
N ALA A 316 -14.82 -20.45 15.68
CA ALA A 316 -15.81 -21.47 15.35
C ALA A 316 -15.16 -22.81 15.01
N THR A 317 -13.98 -22.82 14.39
CA THR A 317 -13.24 -24.05 14.06
C THR A 317 -11.89 -24.05 14.77
N THR A 318 -11.62 -25.10 15.55
CA THR A 318 -10.32 -25.31 16.21
C THR A 318 -9.71 -26.63 15.74
N ILE A 319 -8.43 -26.62 15.38
CA ILE A 319 -7.64 -27.83 15.14
C ILE A 319 -6.72 -28.04 16.34
N THR A 320 -6.75 -29.23 16.94
CA THR A 320 -5.94 -29.59 18.10
C THR A 320 -5.78 -31.11 18.22
N VAL A 321 -5.15 -31.60 19.27
CA VAL A 321 -5.07 -33.03 19.59
C VAL A 321 -6.41 -33.49 20.18
N PRO A 322 -6.99 -34.63 19.75
CA PRO A 322 -8.25 -35.12 20.30
C PRO A 322 -8.17 -35.34 21.82
N TYR A 323 -9.29 -35.18 22.51
CA TYR A 323 -9.37 -35.42 23.95
C TYR A 323 -8.93 -36.84 24.33
N GLY A 324 -8.13 -36.97 25.38
CA GLY A 324 -7.58 -38.25 25.84
C GLY A 324 -6.53 -38.88 24.92
N LYS A 325 -6.08 -38.18 23.87
CA LYS A 325 -5.04 -38.66 22.94
C LYS A 325 -3.78 -37.80 23.02
N ARG A 326 -2.72 -38.32 22.41
CA ARG A 326 -1.43 -37.64 22.26
C ARG A 326 -1.09 -37.52 20.77
N PHE A 327 -0.46 -36.42 20.40
CA PHE A 327 0.11 -36.27 19.07
C PHE A 327 1.22 -37.32 18.86
N VAL A 328 1.06 -38.11 17.81
CA VAL A 328 1.95 -39.18 17.41
C VAL A 328 3.16 -38.57 16.72
N ARG A 329 4.32 -39.03 17.16
CA ARG A 329 5.59 -38.61 16.60
C ARG A 329 5.82 -39.29 15.27
N ASP A 330 6.04 -38.50 14.22
CA ASP A 330 6.59 -39.03 12.97
C ASP A 330 8.09 -39.26 13.13
N GLU A 331 8.47 -40.53 13.33
CA GLU A 331 9.85 -40.97 13.54
C GLU A 331 10.68 -40.94 12.24
N SER A 332 10.04 -40.84 11.08
CA SER A 332 10.73 -40.74 9.77
C SER A 332 11.35 -39.36 9.52
N LEU A 333 10.98 -38.35 10.33
CA LEU A 333 11.56 -37.02 10.24
C LEU A 333 12.92 -36.99 10.94
N GLU A 334 14.00 -36.91 10.14
CA GLU A 334 15.43 -36.96 10.55
C GLU A 334 15.87 -36.05 11.72
N ARG A 335 15.03 -35.10 12.17
CA ARG A 335 15.28 -34.30 13.36
C ARG A 335 14.01 -34.24 14.21
N HIS A 336 14.06 -34.80 15.41
CA HIS A 336 12.92 -34.94 16.33
C HIS A 336 12.31 -33.61 16.86
N HIS A 337 12.86 -32.44 16.52
CA HIS A 337 12.45 -31.11 17.01
C HIS A 337 11.51 -30.36 16.05
N ASN A 338 10.94 -31.07 15.08
CA ASN A 338 10.36 -30.51 13.86
C ASN A 338 8.86 -30.79 13.70
N GLN A 339 8.21 -31.31 14.73
CA GLN A 339 6.81 -31.73 14.69
C GLN A 339 5.89 -30.54 14.82
N ALA A 340 5.14 -30.26 13.76
CA ALA A 340 4.08 -29.26 13.80
C ALA A 340 2.72 -29.94 13.67
N LEU A 341 1.70 -29.38 14.32
CA LEU A 341 0.32 -29.78 14.08
C LEU A 341 -0.02 -29.67 12.58
N ILE A 342 0.48 -28.62 11.92
CA ILE A 342 0.32 -28.38 10.49
C ILE A 342 1.65 -28.03 9.82
N HIS A 343 1.95 -28.70 8.71
CA HIS A 343 2.90 -28.29 7.69
C HIS A 343 2.20 -27.56 6.55
N ILE A 344 2.74 -26.43 6.14
CA ILE A 344 2.20 -25.62 5.03
C ILE A 344 3.26 -25.54 3.93
N ALA A 345 2.89 -26.00 2.74
CA ALA A 345 3.71 -25.88 1.55
C ALA A 345 3.71 -24.44 0.99
N THR A 346 4.53 -24.19 -0.04
CA THR A 346 4.43 -22.94 -0.81
C THR A 346 3.10 -22.84 -1.55
N ARG A 347 2.60 -21.61 -1.76
CA ARG A 347 1.31 -21.32 -2.40
C ARG A 347 0.18 -22.06 -1.70
N ALA A 348 0.10 -21.93 -0.39
CA ALA A 348 -0.90 -22.59 0.44
C ALA A 348 -1.11 -21.76 1.70
N GLY A 349 -2.28 -21.89 2.33
CA GLY A 349 -2.56 -21.07 3.50
C GLY A 349 -3.73 -21.55 4.34
N LEU A 350 -3.85 -20.91 5.50
CA LEU A 350 -4.90 -21.16 6.46
C LEU A 350 -5.83 -19.96 6.55
N ARG A 351 -7.13 -20.22 6.65
CA ARG A 351 -8.14 -19.18 6.83
C ARG A 351 -9.19 -19.59 7.84
N ASP A 352 -9.68 -18.64 8.64
CA ASP A 352 -10.90 -18.81 9.45
C ASP A 352 -10.85 -19.97 10.46
N LEU A 353 -9.73 -20.18 11.13
CA LEU A 353 -9.57 -21.28 12.08
C LEU A 353 -8.63 -20.92 13.23
N ARG A 354 -8.68 -21.72 14.29
CA ARG A 354 -7.74 -21.71 15.41
C ARG A 354 -6.86 -22.95 15.36
N LEU A 355 -5.57 -22.77 15.63
CA LEU A 355 -4.66 -23.84 16.01
C LEU A 355 -4.46 -23.77 17.52
N GLU A 356 -4.72 -24.87 18.21
CA GLU A 356 -4.54 -24.98 19.66
C GLU A 356 -3.58 -26.14 19.97
N GLY A 357 -2.60 -25.87 20.82
CA GLY A 357 -1.61 -26.84 21.26
C GLY A 357 -2.26 -27.99 22.02
N GLY A 358 -1.58 -29.13 22.05
CA GLY A 358 -2.03 -30.31 22.78
C GLY A 358 -0.87 -31.22 23.16
N PRO A 359 -1.14 -32.31 23.90
CA PRO A 359 -0.11 -33.22 24.35
C PRO A 359 0.74 -33.76 23.19
N GLY A 360 2.05 -33.54 23.26
CA GLY A 360 3.00 -34.02 22.24
C GLY A 360 3.19 -33.11 21.01
N VAL A 361 2.50 -31.96 20.93
CA VAL A 361 2.71 -30.97 19.87
C VAL A 361 3.86 -30.03 20.25
N ASP A 362 4.92 -30.00 19.44
CA ASP A 362 6.06 -29.10 19.65
C ASP A 362 5.84 -27.72 19.02
N HIS A 363 5.28 -27.68 17.80
CA HIS A 363 4.96 -26.46 17.04
C HIS A 363 3.51 -26.50 16.52
N LEU A 364 2.86 -25.35 16.37
CA LEU A 364 1.49 -25.32 15.81
C LEU A 364 1.49 -25.35 14.28
N ALA A 365 2.32 -24.52 13.67
CA ALA A 365 2.43 -24.42 12.22
C ALA A 365 3.89 -24.31 11.81
N ARG A 366 4.22 -24.94 10.69
CA ARG A 366 5.55 -24.82 10.08
C ARG A 366 5.43 -24.70 8.58
N VAL A 367 6.12 -23.72 8.02
CA VAL A 367 6.28 -23.58 6.58
C VAL A 367 7.48 -24.41 6.15
N ARG A 368 7.29 -25.32 5.18
CA ARG A 368 8.36 -26.21 4.72
C ARG A 368 8.44 -26.19 3.20
N ASN A 369 9.45 -25.51 2.68
CA ASN A 369 9.91 -25.64 1.31
C ASN A 369 11.43 -25.47 1.37
N PHE A 370 12.19 -26.55 1.21
CA PHE A 370 13.64 -26.53 1.14
C PHE A 370 14.02 -27.48 0.00
N PRO A 371 14.95 -27.10 -0.91
CA PRO A 371 15.84 -25.93 -0.88
C PRO A 371 15.23 -24.64 -1.46
N GLN A 372 13.99 -24.66 -1.93
CA GLN A 372 13.36 -23.51 -2.60
C GLN A 372 12.71 -22.53 -1.62
N PRO A 373 12.70 -21.21 -1.89
CA PRO A 373 11.96 -20.27 -1.05
C PRO A 373 10.47 -20.64 -1.01
N SER A 374 9.85 -20.38 0.13
CA SER A 374 8.39 -20.48 0.26
C SER A 374 7.78 -19.16 -0.20
N VAL A 375 6.94 -19.21 -1.23
CA VAL A 375 6.20 -18.04 -1.74
C VAL A 375 4.71 -18.20 -1.48
N ASN A 376 4.01 -17.08 -1.28
CA ASN A 376 2.55 -16.98 -1.12
C ASN A 376 1.97 -17.94 -0.08
N VAL A 377 2.59 -17.93 1.10
CA VAL A 377 2.09 -18.62 2.30
C VAL A 377 1.42 -17.60 3.21
N PHE A 378 0.19 -17.86 3.64
CA PHE A 378 -0.62 -16.87 4.35
C PHE A 378 -1.43 -17.46 5.51
N PHE A 379 -1.79 -16.57 6.45
CA PHE A 379 -2.65 -16.86 7.59
C PHE A 379 -3.71 -15.75 7.70
N ASN A 380 -4.93 -16.06 7.28
CA ASN A 380 -6.02 -15.09 7.17
C ASN A 380 -7.05 -15.33 8.27
N ARG A 381 -7.13 -14.44 9.27
CA ARG A 381 -7.98 -14.63 10.47
C ARG A 381 -7.71 -15.99 11.12
N VAL A 382 -6.44 -16.25 11.44
CA VAL A 382 -6.02 -17.45 12.17
C VAL A 382 -5.67 -17.07 13.59
N SER A 383 -6.15 -17.84 14.57
CA SER A 383 -5.71 -17.74 15.97
C SER A 383 -4.75 -18.87 16.27
N MET A 384 -3.67 -18.60 17.00
CA MET A 384 -2.72 -19.62 17.42
C MET A 384 -2.57 -19.53 18.93
N ASP A 385 -2.85 -20.64 19.61
CA ASP A 385 -2.72 -20.74 21.05
C ASP A 385 -1.83 -21.92 21.42
N SER A 386 -0.64 -21.61 21.95
CA SER A 386 0.33 -22.61 22.38
C SER A 386 0.10 -23.06 23.82
N MET A 387 -0.94 -22.59 24.51
CA MET A 387 -1.25 -23.07 25.85
C MET A 387 -1.43 -24.59 25.80
N ARG A 388 -0.54 -25.28 26.51
CA ARG A 388 -0.76 -26.68 26.83
C ARG A 388 -2.02 -26.69 27.69
N ARG A 389 -3.10 -27.31 27.23
CA ARG A 389 -4.11 -27.80 28.19
C ARG A 389 -3.30 -28.60 29.20
N ALA A 390 -3.25 -28.11 30.44
CA ALA A 390 -2.65 -28.86 31.53
C ALA A 390 -3.24 -30.26 31.46
N ASP A 391 -2.39 -31.28 31.55
CA ASP A 391 -2.79 -32.67 31.53
C ASP A 391 -3.87 -32.86 32.61
N VAL A 392 -5.15 -32.75 32.22
CA VAL A 392 -6.27 -33.17 33.06
C VAL A 392 -6.28 -34.68 32.88
N LEU A 393 -5.50 -35.32 33.75
CA LEU A 393 -5.47 -36.76 33.99
C LEU A 393 -6.88 -37.31 34.22
#